data_AF-A0A7S0S6J9-F1
#
_entry.id   AF-A0A7S0S6J9-F1
#
_cell.length_a   1.000
_cell.length_b   1.000
_cell.length_c   1.000
_cell.angle_alpha   90.00
_cell.angle_beta   90.00
_cell.angle_gamma   90.00
#
_symmetry.space_group_name_H-M   'P 1'
#
loop_
_entity.id
_entity.type
_entity.pdbx_description
1 polymer ?
#
loop_
_entity_poly.entity_id
_entity_poly.type
_entity_poly.pdbx_seq_one_letter_code
_entity_poly.pdbx_strand_id
1 'polypeptide(L)'
;GRERIEEASAAATSVEAELQALRAKVASAEDTLAAANMGTDAARIESSDLREQLATAKDAAVAVEEAAAAAATAMALEDDPEAAAATARALQQTSAALADTRRQLVKAKADIAESKIAMATLQLSVDEALQEVETELSKSKVELADTREAMATVKEEGRALKEKVASVETQAAAADARAAAAQAKAVGYEARAATAEAKVETARAKAAAAEDKAVTADSRAREARKIAATAEVKAAEETASARMSIS
;
A
#
# COMPACT_ATOMS: atom_id res chain seq x y z
N GLY A 1 -7.55 -9.79 4.10
CA GLY A 1 -7.65 -9.01 2.87
C GLY A 1 -7.29 -7.56 3.12
N ARG A 2 -8.24 -6.76 3.58
CA ARG A 2 -8.04 -5.34 3.93
C ARG A 2 -6.96 -5.11 5.00
N GLU A 3 -6.99 -5.90 6.07
CA GLU A 3 -6.02 -5.83 7.17
C GLU A 3 -4.57 -6.05 6.69
N ARG A 4 -4.32 -7.07 5.84
CA ARG A 4 -2.99 -7.31 5.25
C ARG A 4 -2.52 -6.18 4.32
N ILE A 5 -3.45 -5.47 3.66
CA ILE A 5 -3.11 -4.32 2.80
C ILE A 5 -2.75 -3.11 3.66
N GLU A 6 -3.51 -2.87 4.73
CA GLU A 6 -3.24 -1.81 5.69
C GLU A 6 -1.90 -2.04 6.40
N GLU A 7 -1.60 -3.30 6.77
CA GLU A 7 -0.33 -3.71 7.38
C GLU A 7 0.87 -3.52 6.41
N ALA A 8 0.74 -3.96 5.15
CA ALA A 8 1.76 -3.74 4.13
C ALA A 8 2.01 -2.25 3.84
N SER A 9 0.94 -1.44 3.84
CA SER A 9 1.06 0.02 3.64
C SER A 9 1.76 0.68 4.82
N ALA A 10 1.46 0.28 6.05
CA ALA A 10 2.08 0.81 7.26
C ALA A 10 3.58 0.48 7.31
N ALA A 11 3.95 -0.76 6.95
CA ALA A 11 5.34 -1.18 6.87
C ALA A 11 6.14 -0.34 5.86
N ALA A 12 5.57 -0.09 4.67
CA ALA A 12 6.22 0.73 3.65
C ALA A 12 6.47 2.17 4.12
N THR A 13 5.51 2.78 4.82
CA THR A 13 5.67 4.13 5.38
C THR A 13 6.73 4.17 6.48
N SER A 14 6.81 3.13 7.32
CA SER A 14 7.83 3.03 8.37
C SER A 14 9.24 3.00 7.77
N VAL A 15 9.45 2.16 6.74
CA VAL A 15 10.74 2.05 6.04
C VAL A 15 11.14 3.39 5.39
N GLU A 16 10.18 4.12 4.81
CA GLU A 16 10.46 5.42 4.21
C GLU A 16 10.91 6.48 5.23
N ALA A 17 10.29 6.48 6.42
CA ALA A 17 10.65 7.38 7.51
C ALA A 17 12.07 7.10 8.04
N GLU A 18 12.45 5.83 8.22
CA GLU A 18 13.79 5.44 8.66
C GLU A 18 14.87 5.87 7.65
N LEU A 19 14.61 5.67 6.35
CA LEU A 19 15.52 6.12 5.29
C LEU A 19 15.70 7.65 5.25
N GLN A 20 14.65 8.42 5.54
CA GLN A 20 14.76 9.88 5.62
C GLN A 20 15.61 10.31 6.83
N ALA A 21 15.42 9.68 7.98
CA ALA A 21 16.21 9.97 9.18
C ALA A 21 17.71 9.68 8.96
N LEU A 22 18.02 8.55 8.30
CA LEU A 22 19.39 8.18 7.96
C LEU A 22 20.04 9.17 6.98
N ARG A 23 19.32 9.61 5.95
CA ARG A 23 19.82 10.65 5.01
C ARG A 23 20.15 11.95 5.71
N ALA A 24 19.33 12.37 6.68
CA ALA A 24 19.59 13.59 7.45
C ALA A 24 20.86 13.47 8.31
N LYS A 25 21.10 12.31 8.92
CA LYS A 25 22.34 12.06 9.69
C LYS A 25 23.59 12.16 8.81
N VAL A 26 23.58 11.55 7.62
CA VAL A 26 24.70 11.60 6.68
C VAL A 26 24.99 13.04 6.25
N ALA A 27 23.96 13.80 5.85
CA ALA A 27 24.14 15.20 5.44
C ALA A 27 24.75 16.05 6.57
N SER A 28 24.29 15.89 7.80
CA SER A 28 24.85 16.61 8.95
C SER A 28 26.32 16.25 9.22
N ALA A 29 26.72 14.99 8.99
CA ALA A 29 28.10 14.54 9.16
C ALA A 29 29.01 15.11 8.05
N GLU A 30 28.52 15.15 6.81
CA GLU A 30 29.23 15.76 5.67
C GLU A 30 29.48 17.26 5.89
N ASP A 31 28.47 18.01 6.35
CA ASP A 31 28.61 19.44 6.67
C ASP A 31 29.66 19.68 7.76
N THR A 32 29.69 18.81 8.78
CA THR A 32 30.66 18.91 9.88
C THR A 32 32.08 18.60 9.40
N LEU A 33 32.25 17.61 8.54
CA LEU A 33 33.53 17.26 7.93
C LEU A 33 34.04 18.40 7.03
N ALA A 34 33.15 19.03 6.25
CA ALA A 34 33.49 20.19 5.42
C ALA A 34 33.98 21.37 6.26
N ALA A 35 33.28 21.68 7.36
CA ALA A 35 33.69 22.73 8.30
C ALA A 35 35.07 22.44 8.94
N ALA A 36 35.33 21.19 9.33
CA ALA A 36 36.61 20.77 9.88
C ALA A 36 37.77 20.95 8.88
N ASN A 37 37.56 20.58 7.60
CA ASN A 37 38.56 20.75 6.55
C ASN A 37 38.92 22.22 6.33
N MET A 38 37.91 23.11 6.28
CA MET A 38 38.14 24.55 6.15
C MET A 38 38.96 25.10 7.33
N GLY A 39 38.70 24.62 8.56
CA GLY A 39 39.48 25.00 9.74
C GLY A 39 40.95 24.56 9.65
N THR A 40 41.21 23.34 9.16
CA THR A 40 42.59 22.85 8.95
C THR A 40 43.33 23.69 7.91
N ASP A 41 42.67 24.05 6.81
CA ASP A 41 43.26 24.87 5.75
C ASP A 41 43.59 26.28 6.24
N ALA A 42 42.69 26.91 7.01
CA ALA A 42 42.95 28.20 7.63
C ALA A 42 44.17 28.16 8.56
N ALA A 43 44.26 27.16 9.44
CA ALA A 43 45.41 27.01 10.34
C ALA A 43 46.72 26.72 9.57
N ARG A 44 46.64 26.02 8.44
CA ARG A 44 47.79 25.74 7.57
C ARG A 44 48.32 27.01 6.90
N ILE A 45 47.42 27.89 6.44
CA ILE A 45 47.77 29.21 5.89
C ILE A 45 48.44 30.06 6.97
N GLU A 46 47.82 30.17 8.15
CA GLU A 46 48.40 30.94 9.27
C GLU A 46 49.80 30.41 9.66
N SER A 47 49.99 29.09 9.72
CA SER A 47 51.32 28.51 9.98
C SER A 47 52.34 28.82 8.88
N SER A 48 51.90 28.98 7.63
CA SER A 48 52.77 29.38 6.51
C SER A 48 53.21 30.83 6.67
N ASP A 49 52.26 31.73 6.90
CA ASP A 49 52.52 33.16 7.07
C ASP A 49 53.46 33.41 8.28
N LEU A 50 53.24 32.70 9.39
CA LEU A 50 54.11 32.78 10.57
C LEU A 50 55.53 32.26 10.31
N ARG A 51 55.71 31.29 9.40
CA ARG A 51 57.06 30.84 9.00
C ARG A 51 57.78 31.87 8.15
N GLU A 52 57.06 32.55 7.27
CA GLU A 52 57.59 33.64 6.47
C GLU A 52 58.01 34.81 7.37
N GLN A 53 57.12 35.24 8.29
CA GLN A 53 57.44 36.26 9.29
C GLN A 53 58.65 35.87 10.15
N LEU A 54 58.78 34.60 10.53
CA LEU A 54 59.93 34.10 11.29
C LEU A 54 61.24 34.18 10.48
N ALA A 55 61.18 33.91 9.17
CA ALA A 55 62.33 34.05 8.28
C ALA A 55 62.75 35.52 8.17
N THR A 56 61.81 36.42 7.88
CA THR A 56 62.07 37.86 7.83
C THR A 56 62.62 38.40 9.15
N ALA A 57 62.05 37.99 10.28
CA ALA A 57 62.54 38.39 11.61
C ALA A 57 63.95 37.87 11.91
N LYS A 58 64.29 36.66 11.43
CA LYS A 58 65.66 36.12 11.53
C LYS A 58 66.65 36.94 10.70
N ASP A 59 66.29 37.25 9.46
CA ASP A 59 67.16 38.03 8.57
C ASP A 59 67.38 39.45 9.13
N ALA A 60 66.32 40.07 9.66
CA ALA A 60 66.41 41.36 10.34
C ALA A 60 67.28 41.29 11.61
N ALA A 61 67.20 40.20 12.38
CA ALA A 61 68.06 40.00 13.55
C ALA A 61 69.54 39.91 13.17
N VAL A 62 69.87 39.16 12.11
CA VAL A 62 71.24 39.07 11.58
C VAL A 62 71.75 40.44 11.13
N ALA A 63 70.94 41.19 10.37
CA ALA A 63 71.32 42.53 9.90
C ALA A 63 71.56 43.51 11.07
N VAL A 64 70.75 43.43 12.14
CA VAL A 64 70.93 44.25 13.35
C VAL A 64 72.17 43.81 14.13
N GLU A 65 72.50 42.51 14.16
CA GLU A 65 73.71 41.98 14.80
C GLU A 65 74.98 42.40 14.05
N GLU A 66 74.97 42.37 12.71
CA GLU A 66 76.02 42.91 11.85
C GLU A 66 76.18 44.43 12.04
N ALA A 67 75.08 45.17 12.10
CA ALA A 67 75.09 46.61 12.37
C ALA A 67 75.61 46.91 13.79
N ALA A 68 75.28 46.09 14.79
CA ALA A 68 75.80 46.20 16.15
C ALA A 68 77.30 45.94 16.22
N ALA A 69 77.81 44.95 15.48
CA ALA A 69 79.24 44.68 15.37
C ALA A 69 79.99 45.85 14.73
N ALA A 70 79.42 46.44 13.66
CA ALA A 70 79.96 47.62 12.99
C ALA A 70 79.94 48.88 13.90
N ALA A 71 78.83 49.09 14.63
CA ALA A 71 78.71 50.17 15.60
C ALA A 71 79.70 50.00 16.76
N ALA A 72 79.90 48.78 17.27
CA ALA A 72 80.87 48.51 18.32
C ALA A 72 82.32 48.77 17.85
N THR A 73 82.63 48.51 16.57
CA THR A 73 83.93 48.88 15.98
C THR A 73 84.08 50.38 15.80
N ALA A 74 83.00 51.09 15.42
CA ALA A 74 82.98 52.55 15.32
C ALA A 74 83.09 53.24 16.70
N MET A 75 82.44 52.71 17.73
CA MET A 75 82.55 53.18 19.12
C MET A 75 83.96 53.03 19.70
N ALA A 76 84.70 52.00 19.26
CA ALA A 76 86.11 51.85 19.60
C ALA A 76 86.99 52.94 18.94
N LEU A 77 86.44 53.69 17.98
CA LEU A 77 87.11 54.77 17.24
C LEU A 77 86.56 56.18 17.60
N GLU A 78 85.29 56.34 18.02
CA GLU A 78 84.66 57.62 18.43
C GLU A 78 83.53 57.42 19.50
N ASP A 79 83.47 58.30 20.51
CA ASP A 79 82.55 58.27 21.68
C ASP A 79 81.08 58.69 21.35
N ASP A 80 80.30 57.90 20.59
CA ASP A 80 78.84 58.11 20.45
C ASP A 80 78.00 57.05 21.20
N PRO A 81 77.60 57.31 22.45
CA PRO A 81 76.77 56.40 23.25
C PRO A 81 75.30 56.32 22.78
N GLU A 82 74.83 57.29 21.99
CA GLU A 82 73.42 57.35 21.57
C GLU A 82 73.14 56.34 20.45
N ALA A 83 74.07 56.21 19.49
CA ALA A 83 74.04 55.18 18.44
C ALA A 83 74.10 53.75 19.02
N ALA A 84 74.89 53.55 20.07
CA ALA A 84 74.97 52.27 20.79
C ALA A 84 73.64 51.89 21.44
N ALA A 85 73.01 52.84 22.12
CA ALA A 85 71.74 52.65 22.79
C ALA A 85 70.59 52.39 21.79
N ALA A 86 70.58 53.06 20.64
CA ALA A 86 69.61 52.82 19.57
C ALA A 86 69.72 51.39 19.03
N THR A 87 70.94 50.92 18.77
CA THR A 87 71.19 49.56 18.26
C THR A 87 70.80 48.48 19.27
N ALA A 88 71.13 48.67 20.55
CA ALA A 88 70.72 47.74 21.61
C ALA A 88 69.18 47.65 21.73
N ARG A 89 68.46 48.78 21.62
CA ARG A 89 66.99 48.80 21.61
C ARG A 89 66.42 48.07 20.39
N ALA A 90 67.00 48.27 19.21
CA ALA A 90 66.57 47.57 17.99
C ALA A 90 66.73 46.05 18.13
N LEU A 91 67.87 45.59 18.66
CA LEU A 91 68.15 44.17 18.88
C LEU A 91 67.23 43.56 19.95
N GLN A 92 66.90 44.33 20.99
CA GLN A 92 65.91 43.93 21.99
C GLN A 92 64.50 43.83 21.39
N GLN A 93 64.11 44.76 20.52
CA GLN A 93 62.81 44.71 19.83
C GLN A 93 62.70 43.55 18.84
N THR A 94 63.74 43.27 18.05
CA THR A 94 63.75 42.14 17.09
C THR A 94 63.74 40.79 17.81
N SER A 95 64.49 40.64 18.90
CA SER A 95 64.46 39.40 19.70
C SER A 95 63.10 39.16 20.36
N ALA A 96 62.43 40.21 20.84
CA ALA A 96 61.08 40.13 21.37
C ALA A 96 60.06 39.72 20.28
N ALA A 97 60.13 40.33 19.10
CA ALA A 97 59.28 39.96 17.96
C ALA A 97 59.50 38.50 17.52
N LEU A 98 60.76 38.06 17.43
CA LEU A 98 61.10 36.67 17.09
C LEU A 98 60.55 35.67 18.12
N ALA A 99 60.63 36.01 19.40
CA ALA A 99 60.07 35.18 20.47
C ALA A 99 58.54 35.06 20.36
N ASP A 100 57.86 36.14 19.99
CA ASP A 100 56.41 36.15 19.79
C ASP A 100 56.01 35.31 18.56
N THR A 101 56.65 35.50 17.40
CA THR A 101 56.41 34.68 16.21
C THR A 101 56.67 33.20 16.46
N ARG A 102 57.71 32.86 17.25
CA ARG A 102 57.95 31.45 17.65
C ARG A 102 56.82 30.90 18.51
N ARG A 103 56.29 31.67 19.46
CA ARG A 103 55.13 31.26 20.28
C ARG A 103 53.89 31.05 19.41
N GLN A 104 53.60 31.98 18.51
CA GLN A 104 52.48 31.87 17.58
C GLN A 104 52.62 30.64 16.68
N LEU A 105 53.82 30.35 16.16
CA LEU A 105 54.07 29.16 15.35
C LEU A 105 53.89 27.86 16.13
N VAL A 106 54.29 27.81 17.40
CA VAL A 106 54.05 26.65 18.26
C VAL A 106 52.55 26.46 18.49
N LYS A 107 51.80 27.53 18.75
CA LYS A 107 50.34 27.49 18.89
C LYS A 107 49.67 26.99 17.61
N ALA A 108 49.98 27.58 16.45
CA ALA A 108 49.42 27.15 15.16
C ALA A 108 49.72 25.67 14.84
N LYS A 109 50.91 25.16 15.22
CA LYS A 109 51.23 23.74 15.08
C LYS A 109 50.38 22.84 15.98
N ALA A 110 50.10 23.28 17.21
CA ALA A 110 49.22 22.56 18.12
C ALA A 110 47.78 22.53 17.57
N ASP A 111 47.26 23.67 17.12
CA ASP A 111 45.93 23.78 16.55
C ASP A 111 45.77 22.91 15.28
N ILE A 112 46.79 22.84 14.42
CA ILE A 112 46.82 21.91 13.26
C ILE A 112 46.79 20.45 13.71
N ALA A 113 47.52 20.09 14.77
CA ALA A 113 47.55 18.71 15.26
C ALA A 113 46.19 18.30 15.85
N GLU A 114 45.57 19.18 16.62
CA GLU A 114 44.23 18.98 17.19
C GLU A 114 43.17 18.85 16.07
N SER A 115 43.22 19.74 15.08
CA SER A 115 42.32 19.70 13.92
C SER A 115 42.47 18.39 13.11
N LYS A 116 43.69 17.87 12.94
CA LYS A 116 43.92 16.57 12.29
C LYS A 116 43.35 15.40 13.07
N ILE A 117 43.47 15.42 14.40
CA ILE A 117 42.87 14.39 15.26
C ILE A 117 41.34 14.45 15.13
N ALA A 118 40.74 15.64 15.21
CA ALA A 118 39.31 15.82 15.03
C ALA A 118 38.82 15.33 13.66
N MET A 119 39.57 15.59 12.59
CA MET A 119 39.26 15.11 11.24
C MET A 119 39.31 13.58 11.15
N ALA A 120 40.32 12.94 11.75
CA ALA A 120 40.41 11.48 11.79
C ALA A 120 39.24 10.86 12.57
N THR A 121 38.84 11.47 13.69
CA THR A 121 37.66 11.04 14.47
C THR A 121 36.37 11.20 13.67
N LEU A 122 36.20 12.32 12.96
CA LEU A 122 35.04 12.54 12.09
C LEU A 122 34.98 11.55 10.93
N GLN A 123 36.13 11.24 10.30
CA GLN A 123 36.20 10.23 9.24
C GLN A 123 35.73 8.86 9.73
N LEU A 124 36.21 8.41 10.89
CA LEU A 124 35.75 7.16 11.50
C LEU A 124 34.23 7.18 11.77
N SER A 125 33.72 8.29 12.31
CA SER A 125 32.29 8.44 12.56
C SER A 125 31.45 8.43 11.28
N VAL A 126 31.97 8.99 10.18
CA VAL A 126 31.30 8.95 8.86
C VAL A 126 31.30 7.53 8.31
N ASP A 127 32.41 6.80 8.39
CA ASP A 127 32.51 5.42 7.93
C ASP A 127 31.55 4.49 8.69
N GLU A 128 31.47 4.64 10.03
CA GLU A 128 30.52 3.91 10.86
C GLU A 128 29.06 4.21 10.47
N ALA A 129 28.73 5.49 10.27
CA ALA A 129 27.39 5.90 9.84
C ALA A 129 27.04 5.34 8.45
N LEU A 130 27.99 5.30 7.52
CA LEU A 130 27.79 4.70 6.19
C LEU A 130 27.53 3.20 6.28
N GLN A 131 28.26 2.46 7.11
CA GLN A 131 28.02 1.03 7.33
C GLN A 131 26.65 0.75 7.95
N GLU A 132 26.21 1.58 8.91
CA GLU A 132 24.87 1.50 9.50
C GLU A 132 23.79 1.71 8.43
N VAL A 133 23.96 2.75 7.59
CA VAL A 133 23.06 3.04 6.46
C VAL A 133 23.00 1.87 5.47
N GLU A 134 24.13 1.29 5.09
CA GLU A 134 24.18 0.15 4.16
C GLU A 134 23.48 -1.09 4.74
N THR A 135 23.65 -1.33 6.04
CA THR A 135 23.02 -2.44 6.75
C THR A 135 21.50 -2.27 6.79
N GLU A 136 21.02 -1.11 7.23
CA GLU A 136 19.58 -0.82 7.30
C GLU A 136 18.94 -0.75 5.90
N LEU A 137 19.65 -0.23 4.90
CA LEU A 137 19.19 -0.25 3.51
C LEU A 137 19.06 -1.69 2.99
N SER A 138 19.98 -2.58 3.34
CA SER A 138 19.93 -3.99 2.94
C SER A 138 18.75 -4.70 3.60
N LYS A 139 18.52 -4.46 4.90
CA LYS A 139 17.37 -4.96 5.63
C LYS A 139 16.05 -4.46 5.03
N SER A 140 15.94 -3.15 4.82
CA SER A 140 14.78 -2.50 4.18
C SER A 140 14.49 -3.07 2.78
N LYS A 141 15.52 -3.38 1.99
CA LYS A 141 15.36 -4.00 0.66
C LYS A 141 14.73 -5.39 0.73
N VAL A 142 15.12 -6.20 1.72
CA VAL A 142 14.55 -7.54 1.94
C VAL A 142 13.09 -7.42 2.37
N GLU A 143 12.78 -6.59 3.37
CA GLU A 143 11.41 -6.38 3.84
C GLU A 143 10.48 -5.85 2.73
N LEU A 144 11.00 -4.99 1.86
CA LEU A 144 10.27 -4.49 0.70
C LEU A 144 10.02 -5.59 -0.35
N ALA A 145 10.95 -6.53 -0.53
CA ALA A 145 10.76 -7.67 -1.42
C ALA A 145 9.67 -8.60 -0.87
N ASP A 146 9.71 -8.92 0.42
CA ASP A 146 8.70 -9.74 1.09
C ASP A 146 7.31 -9.10 1.01
N THR A 147 7.24 -7.79 1.23
CA THR A 147 5.98 -7.02 1.11
C THR A 147 5.41 -7.06 -0.31
N ARG A 148 6.27 -6.99 -1.34
CA ARG A 148 5.84 -7.11 -2.75
C ARG A 148 5.30 -8.49 -3.07
N GLU A 149 5.94 -9.54 -2.56
CA GLU A 149 5.48 -10.92 -2.74
C GLU A 149 4.12 -11.16 -2.05
N ALA A 150 3.95 -10.65 -0.83
CA ALA A 150 2.68 -10.69 -0.11
C ALA A 150 1.57 -9.96 -0.87
N MET A 151 1.85 -8.78 -1.43
CA MET A 151 0.89 -8.05 -2.27
C MET A 151 0.54 -8.80 -3.56
N ALA A 152 1.52 -9.43 -4.21
CA ALA A 152 1.27 -10.25 -5.40
C ALA A 152 0.31 -11.42 -5.06
N THR A 153 0.55 -12.10 -3.94
CA THR A 153 -0.32 -13.18 -3.44
C THR A 153 -1.75 -12.68 -3.19
N VAL A 154 -1.91 -11.57 -2.47
CA VAL A 154 -3.23 -10.98 -2.19
C VAL A 154 -3.97 -10.60 -3.47
N LYS A 155 -3.25 -10.11 -4.48
CA LYS A 155 -3.84 -9.75 -5.79
C LYS A 155 -4.39 -10.98 -6.52
N GLU A 156 -3.66 -12.09 -6.51
CA GLU A 156 -4.12 -13.35 -7.12
C GLU A 156 -5.29 -13.96 -6.33
N GLU A 157 -5.26 -13.95 -5.00
CA GLU A 157 -6.40 -14.34 -4.17
C GLU A 157 -7.66 -13.50 -4.50
N GLY A 158 -7.49 -12.19 -4.69
CA GLY A 158 -8.56 -11.28 -5.09
C GLY A 158 -9.16 -11.61 -6.45
N ARG A 159 -8.33 -11.99 -7.43
CA ARG A 159 -8.79 -12.46 -8.75
C ARG A 159 -9.59 -13.75 -8.64
N ALA A 160 -9.06 -14.74 -7.93
CA ALA A 160 -9.73 -16.03 -7.72
C ALA A 160 -11.09 -15.86 -7.02
N LEU A 161 -11.19 -14.96 -6.04
CA LEU A 161 -12.46 -14.64 -5.39
C LEU A 161 -13.46 -14.00 -6.36
N LYS A 162 -13.01 -13.07 -7.21
CA LYS A 162 -13.86 -12.45 -8.22
C LYS A 162 -14.45 -13.47 -9.20
N GLU A 163 -13.65 -14.44 -9.63
CA GLU A 163 -14.11 -15.54 -10.49
C GLU A 163 -15.13 -16.44 -9.78
N LYS A 164 -14.88 -16.77 -8.50
CA LYS A 164 -15.84 -17.53 -7.68
C LYS A 164 -17.17 -16.81 -7.55
N VAL A 165 -17.16 -15.50 -7.31
CA VAL A 165 -18.39 -14.68 -7.22
C VAL A 165 -19.16 -14.73 -8.54
N ALA A 166 -18.50 -14.52 -9.68
CA ALA A 166 -19.15 -14.57 -10.99
C ALA A 166 -19.75 -15.96 -11.29
N SER A 167 -19.07 -17.03 -10.88
CA SER A 167 -19.57 -18.41 -11.00
C SER A 167 -20.83 -18.63 -10.16
N VAL A 168 -20.83 -18.18 -8.90
CA VAL A 168 -21.99 -18.26 -8.01
C VAL A 168 -23.17 -17.45 -8.54
N GLU A 169 -22.94 -16.24 -9.04
CA GLU A 169 -23.98 -15.40 -9.66
C GLU A 169 -24.62 -16.11 -10.87
N THR A 170 -23.81 -16.75 -11.71
CA THR A 170 -24.29 -17.53 -12.85
C THR A 170 -25.11 -18.75 -12.40
N GLN A 171 -24.67 -19.45 -11.36
CA GLN A 171 -25.41 -20.58 -10.78
C GLN A 171 -26.74 -20.15 -10.17
N ALA A 172 -26.78 -19.01 -9.47
CA ALA A 172 -28.00 -18.45 -8.91
C ALA A 172 -29.01 -18.11 -10.02
N ALA A 173 -28.58 -17.41 -11.07
CA ALA A 173 -29.44 -17.09 -12.22
C ALA A 173 -30.00 -18.36 -12.90
N ALA A 174 -29.18 -19.41 -13.03
CA ALA A 174 -29.63 -20.69 -13.58
C ALA A 174 -30.64 -21.41 -12.66
N ALA A 175 -30.48 -21.31 -11.34
CA ALA A 175 -31.42 -21.86 -10.36
C ALA A 175 -32.77 -21.13 -10.43
N ASP A 176 -32.75 -19.79 -10.51
CA ASP A 176 -33.95 -18.96 -10.64
C ASP A 176 -34.73 -19.30 -11.93
N ALA A 177 -34.03 -19.45 -13.05
CA ALA A 177 -34.65 -19.86 -14.31
C ALA A 177 -35.31 -21.25 -14.23
N ARG A 178 -34.68 -22.21 -13.54
CA ARG A 178 -35.26 -23.54 -13.31
C ARG A 178 -36.50 -23.48 -12.42
N ALA A 179 -36.46 -22.66 -11.36
CA ALA A 179 -37.60 -22.46 -10.48
C ALA A 179 -38.80 -21.86 -11.24
N ALA A 180 -38.56 -20.82 -12.05
CA ALA A 180 -39.59 -20.22 -12.90
C ALA A 180 -40.19 -21.22 -13.90
N ALA A 181 -39.36 -22.05 -14.54
CA ALA A 181 -39.83 -23.09 -15.45
C ALA A 181 -40.66 -24.18 -14.73
N ALA A 182 -40.29 -24.56 -13.51
CA ALA A 182 -41.06 -25.50 -12.70
C ALA A 182 -42.42 -24.92 -12.30
N GLN A 183 -42.46 -23.65 -11.91
CA GLN A 183 -43.70 -22.94 -11.59
C GLN A 183 -44.63 -22.88 -12.81
N ALA A 184 -44.12 -22.54 -14.00
CA ALA A 184 -44.91 -22.52 -15.22
C ALA A 184 -45.51 -23.89 -15.57
N LYS A 185 -44.74 -24.98 -15.37
CA LYS A 185 -45.25 -26.34 -15.54
C LYS A 185 -46.36 -26.68 -14.55
N ALA A 186 -46.22 -26.29 -13.28
CA ALA A 186 -47.24 -26.50 -12.25
C ALA A 186 -48.56 -25.84 -12.65
N VAL A 187 -48.53 -24.56 -13.04
CA VAL A 187 -49.72 -23.84 -13.55
C VAL A 187 -50.33 -24.55 -14.76
N GLY A 188 -49.49 -25.07 -15.67
CA GLY A 188 -49.96 -25.86 -16.82
C GLY A 188 -50.67 -27.16 -16.43
N TYR A 189 -50.20 -27.85 -15.38
CA TYR A 189 -50.86 -29.04 -14.86
C TYR A 189 -52.18 -28.70 -14.16
N GLU A 190 -52.24 -27.63 -13.37
CA GLU A 190 -53.47 -27.14 -12.73
C GLU A 190 -54.55 -26.81 -13.76
N ALA A 191 -54.20 -26.11 -14.84
CA ALA A 191 -55.14 -25.79 -15.92
C ALA A 191 -55.68 -27.05 -16.63
N ARG A 192 -54.84 -28.07 -16.83
CA ARG A 192 -55.24 -29.36 -17.40
C ARG A 192 -56.17 -30.12 -16.46
N ALA A 193 -55.90 -30.10 -15.16
CA ALA A 193 -56.76 -30.72 -14.15
C ALA A 193 -58.15 -30.07 -14.14
N ALA A 194 -58.22 -28.73 -14.08
CA ALA A 194 -59.49 -27.98 -14.14
C ALA A 194 -60.28 -28.29 -15.43
N THR A 195 -59.60 -28.40 -16.58
CA THR A 195 -60.24 -28.77 -17.85
C THR A 195 -60.81 -30.20 -17.80
N ALA A 196 -60.10 -31.14 -17.17
CA ALA A 196 -60.57 -32.52 -17.03
C ALA A 196 -61.79 -32.59 -16.10
N GLU A 197 -61.78 -31.87 -14.98
CA GLU A 197 -62.93 -31.77 -14.06
C GLU A 197 -64.18 -31.23 -14.77
N ALA A 198 -64.05 -30.16 -15.55
CA ALA A 198 -65.17 -29.60 -16.33
C ALA A 198 -65.74 -30.61 -17.35
N LYS A 199 -64.89 -31.41 -17.98
CA LYS A 199 -65.32 -32.48 -18.90
C LYS A 199 -66.08 -33.59 -18.17
N VAL A 200 -65.61 -33.99 -16.98
CA VAL A 200 -66.30 -34.98 -16.14
C VAL A 200 -67.68 -34.49 -15.74
N GLU A 201 -67.79 -33.23 -15.32
CA GLU A 201 -69.08 -32.65 -14.91
C GLU A 201 -70.06 -32.57 -16.10
N THR A 202 -69.56 -32.16 -17.27
CA THR A 202 -70.36 -32.19 -18.52
C THR A 202 -70.84 -33.60 -18.86
N ALA A 203 -69.99 -34.62 -18.68
CA ALA A 203 -70.35 -36.01 -18.95
C ALA A 203 -71.41 -36.52 -17.96
N ARG A 204 -71.29 -36.17 -16.67
CA ARG A 204 -72.30 -36.48 -15.63
C ARG A 204 -73.65 -35.87 -15.96
N ALA A 205 -73.69 -34.59 -16.35
CA ALA A 205 -74.92 -33.91 -16.73
C ALA A 205 -75.59 -34.58 -17.95
N LYS A 206 -74.80 -34.98 -18.96
CA LYS A 206 -75.32 -35.73 -20.12
C LYS A 206 -75.88 -37.11 -19.73
N ALA A 207 -75.21 -37.82 -18.82
CA ALA A 207 -75.67 -39.11 -18.33
C ALA A 207 -77.00 -38.99 -17.58
N ALA A 208 -77.12 -38.03 -16.66
CA ALA A 208 -78.38 -37.76 -15.95
C ALA A 208 -79.53 -37.43 -16.91
N ALA A 209 -79.30 -36.57 -17.90
CA ALA A 209 -80.31 -36.25 -18.92
C ALA A 209 -80.72 -37.45 -19.79
N ALA A 210 -79.80 -38.40 -20.03
CA ALA A 210 -80.11 -39.63 -20.74
C ALA A 210 -80.95 -40.60 -19.88
N GLU A 211 -80.65 -40.67 -18.58
CA GLU A 211 -81.42 -41.43 -17.60
C GLU A 211 -82.87 -40.91 -17.49
N ASP A 212 -83.06 -39.60 -17.37
CA ASP A 212 -84.40 -38.98 -17.34
C ASP A 212 -85.22 -39.30 -18.61
N LYS A 213 -84.57 -39.27 -19.78
CA LYS A 213 -85.20 -39.65 -21.05
C LYS A 213 -85.59 -41.12 -21.06
N ALA A 214 -84.74 -42.01 -20.53
CA ALA A 214 -85.03 -43.44 -20.44
C ALA A 214 -86.21 -43.71 -19.50
N VAL A 215 -86.26 -43.06 -18.33
CA VAL A 215 -87.39 -43.16 -17.38
C VAL A 215 -88.69 -42.66 -18.01
N THR A 216 -88.63 -41.55 -18.74
CA THR A 216 -89.78 -41.00 -19.48
C THR A 216 -90.27 -41.96 -20.56
N ALA A 217 -89.35 -42.56 -21.32
CA ALA A 217 -89.67 -43.52 -22.36
C ALA A 217 -90.30 -44.81 -21.78
N ASP A 218 -89.77 -45.34 -20.68
CA ASP A 218 -90.34 -46.49 -19.97
C ASP A 218 -91.75 -46.19 -19.46
N SER A 219 -91.96 -45.01 -18.87
CA SER A 219 -93.27 -44.56 -18.41
C SER A 219 -94.30 -44.50 -19.55
N ARG A 220 -93.92 -43.93 -20.70
CA ARG A 220 -94.76 -43.92 -21.91
C ARG A 220 -95.04 -45.32 -22.44
N ALA A 221 -94.05 -46.21 -22.43
CA ALA A 221 -94.22 -47.59 -22.87
C ALA A 221 -95.20 -48.36 -21.97
N ARG A 222 -95.12 -48.18 -20.64
CA ARG A 222 -96.09 -48.76 -19.69
C ARG A 222 -97.50 -48.24 -19.92
N GLU A 223 -97.66 -46.95 -20.18
CA GLU A 223 -98.97 -46.36 -20.46
C GLU A 223 -99.56 -46.89 -21.77
N ALA A 224 -98.75 -46.97 -22.83
CA ALA A 224 -99.16 -47.58 -24.10
C ALA A 224 -99.59 -49.04 -23.93
N ARG A 225 -98.88 -49.82 -23.10
CA ARG A 225 -99.27 -51.21 -22.77
C ARG A 225 -100.61 -51.29 -22.04
N LYS A 226 -100.90 -50.39 -21.10
CA LYS A 226 -102.21 -50.34 -20.43
C LYS A 226 -103.34 -50.02 -21.41
N ILE A 227 -103.12 -49.03 -22.28
CA ILE A 227 -104.09 -48.66 -23.32
C ILE A 227 -104.35 -49.86 -24.24
N ALA A 228 -103.29 -50.55 -24.70
CA ALA A 228 -103.41 -51.74 -25.53
C ALA A 228 -104.19 -52.87 -24.81
N ALA A 229 -103.86 -53.17 -23.55
CA ALA A 229 -104.56 -54.20 -22.77
C ALA A 229 -106.05 -53.88 -22.57
N THR A 230 -106.39 -52.60 -22.35
CA THR A 230 -107.79 -52.17 -22.23
C THR A 230 -108.53 -52.31 -23.55
N ALA A 231 -107.88 -51.98 -24.67
CA ALA A 231 -108.44 -52.19 -26.00
C ALA A 231 -108.67 -53.68 -26.30
N GLU A 232 -107.74 -54.56 -25.91
CA GLU A 232 -107.89 -56.01 -26.03
C GLU A 232 -109.08 -56.56 -25.22
N VAL A 233 -109.24 -56.13 -23.96
CA VAL A 233 -110.39 -56.51 -23.12
C VAL A 233 -111.70 -56.05 -23.77
N LYS A 234 -111.76 -54.80 -24.24
CA LYS A 234 -112.95 -54.26 -24.90
C LYS A 234 -113.30 -55.04 -26.18
N ALA A 235 -112.30 -55.37 -27.00
CA ALA A 235 -112.50 -56.17 -28.20
C ALA A 235 -113.00 -57.59 -27.88
N ALA A 236 -112.50 -58.20 -26.80
CA ALA A 236 -112.95 -59.51 -26.31
C ALA A 236 -114.41 -59.47 -25.81
N GLU A 237 -114.80 -58.42 -25.08
CA GLU A 237 -116.19 -58.19 -24.64
C GLU A 237 -117.13 -58.01 -25.84
N GLU A 238 -116.73 -57.22 -26.84
CA GLU A 238 -117.50 -57.03 -28.08
C GLU A 238 -117.67 -58.35 -28.84
N THR A 239 -116.62 -59.19 -28.93
CA THR A 239 -116.73 -60.52 -29.57
C THR A 239 -117.58 -61.50 -28.76
N ALA A 240 -117.54 -61.45 -27.42
CA ALA A 240 -118.41 -62.26 -26.58
C ALA A 240 -119.89 -61.85 -26.71
N SER A 241 -120.17 -60.54 -26.71
CA SER A 241 -121.51 -59.98 -26.92
C SER A 241 -122.07 -60.36 -28.31
N ALA A 242 -121.24 -60.31 -29.35
CA ALA A 242 -121.59 -60.76 -30.69
C ALA A 242 -121.92 -62.27 -30.74
N ARG A 243 -121.20 -63.11 -29.98
CA ARG A 243 -121.49 -64.55 -29.91
C ARG A 243 -122.79 -64.87 -29.16
N MET A 244 -123.10 -64.17 -28.07
CA MET A 244 -124.35 -64.38 -27.33
C MET A 244 -125.60 -63.93 -28.09
N SER A 245 -125.45 -63.01 -29.05
CA SER A 245 -126.56 -62.51 -29.87
C SER A 245 -126.95 -63.46 -31.03
N ILE A 246 -126.22 -64.55 -31.25
CA ILE A 246 -126.40 -65.52 -32.35
C ILE A 246 -126.94 -66.88 -31.85
N SER A 247 -126.98 -67.11 -30.53
CA SER A 247 -127.57 -68.31 -29.90
C SER A 247 -129.01 -68.08 -29.46
#